data_AF-A0A955Y6S6-F1
#
_entry.id   AF-A0A955Y6S6-F1
#
_cell.length_a   1.000
_cell.length_b   1.000
_cell.length_c   1.000
_cell.angle_alpha   90.00
_cell.angle_beta   90.00
_cell.angle_gamma   90.00
#
_symmetry.space_group_name_H-M   'P 1'
#
loop_
_entity.id
_entity.type
_entity.pdbx_description
1 polymer ?
#
loop_
_entity_poly.entity_id
_entity_poly.type
_entity_poly.pdbx_seq_one_letter_code
_entity_poly.pdbx_strand_id
1 'polypeptide(L)'
;MSGGGQNGSIRHLPLPITWLAPELVELELPEERASSCASCPMAGAPFDPAVRCCTYHPSLPGYLVGRALRRADTGSERVLARLEDPDGRTGWGVRAPRAWQREYRRDREVAFGRRVSWRCPYWVEGPLSCSIWRDRNAVCRTWHCKHDDGLPGHRLWVVVRGLMHAVEDTLARLCEARLGAPDPDAPVEVWAGYYLACAELVDRLEAEDLLALEDPEILSLRARVREVHGALHGEVPDVVAPQVAEVREHPDGVELVGYSPWNPVVLPRSVFVLLAELDGERPWREALERAVAADPSVQAGWVELLWRHGVVRRKSDPDATWGFEGDDLDPDTLDRVLSSG
;
A
#
# COMPACT_ATOMS: atom_id res chain seq x y z
N MET A 1 -32.72 4.28 1.28
CA MET A 1 -31.62 3.37 1.64
C MET A 1 -30.38 3.84 0.88
N SER A 2 -29.64 4.73 1.51
CA SER A 2 -28.45 5.38 0.96
C SER A 2 -27.32 4.35 0.98
N GLY A 3 -26.87 3.91 -0.19
CA GLY A 3 -25.74 2.99 -0.31
C GLY A 3 -24.49 3.64 0.25
N GLY A 4 -24.11 3.24 1.46
CA GLY A 4 -22.83 3.61 2.06
C GLY A 4 -21.71 3.23 1.10
N GLY A 5 -20.88 4.21 0.78
CA GLY A 5 -19.58 3.97 0.16
C GLY A 5 -18.83 2.99 1.05
N GLN A 6 -18.75 1.74 0.60
CA GLN A 6 -17.82 0.76 1.13
C GLN A 6 -16.51 0.84 0.31
N ASN A 7 -15.39 0.59 0.96
CA ASN A 7 -14.06 0.73 0.40
C ASN A 7 -13.82 -0.13 -0.87
N GLY A 8 -13.74 0.48 -2.05
CA GLY A 8 -13.63 -0.24 -3.32
C GLY A 8 -12.41 -1.17 -3.43
N SER A 9 -11.33 -0.89 -2.69
CA SER A 9 -10.07 -1.64 -2.74
C SER A 9 -10.16 -3.09 -2.22
N ILE A 10 -10.99 -3.31 -1.19
CA ILE A 10 -11.08 -4.58 -0.44
C ILE A 10 -12.41 -5.32 -0.65
N ARG A 11 -13.37 -4.77 -1.40
CA ARG A 11 -14.68 -5.40 -1.68
C ARG A 11 -14.63 -6.74 -2.41
N HIS A 12 -13.51 -7.06 -3.06
CA HIS A 12 -13.38 -8.24 -3.93
C HIS A 12 -12.44 -9.31 -3.37
N LEU A 13 -12.19 -9.29 -2.05
CA LEU A 13 -11.38 -10.31 -1.40
C LEU A 13 -12.09 -11.67 -1.45
N PRO A 14 -11.35 -12.77 -1.68
CA PRO A 14 -11.84 -14.12 -1.44
C PRO A 14 -12.26 -14.30 0.02
N LEU A 15 -13.30 -15.09 0.26
CA LEU A 15 -13.80 -15.38 1.62
C LEU A 15 -12.71 -15.88 2.57
N PRO A 16 -11.80 -16.80 2.17
CA PRO A 16 -10.69 -17.22 3.03
C PRO A 16 -9.81 -16.07 3.53
N ILE A 17 -9.60 -15.01 2.74
CA ILE A 17 -8.86 -13.84 3.22
C ILE A 17 -9.64 -13.13 4.32
N THR A 18 -10.95 -12.94 4.14
CA THR A 18 -11.79 -12.29 5.15
C THR A 18 -11.96 -13.14 6.41
N TRP A 19 -11.72 -14.44 6.35
CA TRP A 19 -11.73 -15.31 7.53
C TRP A 19 -10.39 -15.32 8.27
N LEU A 20 -9.27 -15.31 7.55
CA LEU A 20 -7.92 -15.22 8.16
C LEU A 20 -7.61 -13.81 8.68
N ALA A 21 -8.22 -12.78 8.08
CA ALA A 21 -8.09 -11.38 8.47
C ALA A 21 -9.47 -10.71 8.56
N PRO A 22 -10.30 -11.08 9.56
CA PRO A 22 -11.64 -10.54 9.72
C PRO A 22 -11.65 -9.03 9.96
N GLU A 23 -10.55 -8.44 10.44
CA GLU A 23 -10.38 -7.01 10.64
C GLU A 23 -10.55 -6.21 9.34
N LEU A 24 -10.32 -6.83 8.17
CA LEU A 24 -10.51 -6.20 6.88
C LEU A 24 -11.98 -5.92 6.55
N VAL A 25 -12.92 -6.63 7.21
CA VAL A 25 -14.36 -6.48 6.99
C VAL A 25 -15.11 -6.03 8.24
N GLU A 26 -14.60 -6.35 9.44
CA GLU A 26 -15.18 -5.95 10.72
C GLU A 26 -14.89 -4.49 11.07
N LEU A 27 -13.72 -3.98 10.67
CA LEU A 27 -13.35 -2.59 10.92
C LEU A 27 -13.84 -1.69 9.79
N GLU A 28 -14.33 -0.51 10.15
CA GLU A 28 -14.61 0.55 9.19
C GLU A 28 -13.27 1.15 8.71
N LEU A 29 -12.67 0.54 7.69
CA LEU A 29 -11.45 1.02 7.05
C LEU A 29 -11.75 2.23 6.15
N PRO A 30 -10.94 3.31 6.15
CA PRO A 30 -11.16 4.52 5.35
C PRO A 30 -11.25 4.23 3.85
N GLU A 31 -12.11 4.93 3.08
CA GLU A 31 -12.21 4.70 1.63
C GLU A 31 -11.09 5.35 0.78
N GLU A 32 -10.29 6.24 1.38
CA GLU A 32 -9.24 7.04 0.73
C GLU A 32 -9.68 7.69 -0.59
N ARG A 33 -10.66 8.59 -0.49
CA ARG A 33 -11.29 9.28 -1.63
C ARG A 33 -10.31 10.15 -2.38
N ALA A 34 -9.31 10.69 -1.67
CA ALA A 34 -8.20 11.40 -2.28
C ALA A 34 -7.25 10.51 -3.11
N SER A 35 -7.48 9.18 -3.22
CA SER A 35 -6.65 8.21 -3.96
C SER A 35 -7.46 7.31 -4.90
N SER A 36 -8.30 7.90 -5.75
CA SER A 36 -9.13 7.14 -6.69
C SER A 36 -8.37 6.70 -7.96
N CYS A 37 -8.33 5.41 -8.28
CA CYS A 37 -7.83 4.95 -9.58
C CYS A 37 -8.66 5.52 -10.74
N ALA A 38 -10.00 5.60 -10.58
CA ALA A 38 -10.93 6.07 -11.60
C ALA A 38 -10.72 7.54 -11.97
N SER A 39 -10.24 8.34 -11.02
CA SER A 39 -9.99 9.77 -11.19
C SER A 39 -8.67 10.12 -10.49
N CYS A 40 -7.57 9.61 -11.03
CA CYS A 40 -6.25 9.66 -10.38
C CYS A 40 -5.80 11.10 -10.11
N PRO A 41 -5.59 11.49 -8.83
CA PRO A 41 -5.23 12.87 -8.46
C PRO A 41 -3.78 13.23 -8.82
N MET A 42 -2.94 12.22 -9.10
CA MET A 42 -1.52 12.40 -9.42
C MET A 42 -1.26 12.44 -10.93
N ALA A 43 -2.29 12.17 -11.76
CA ALA A 43 -2.16 12.17 -13.21
C ALA A 43 -1.90 13.60 -13.71
N GLY A 44 -0.79 13.79 -14.42
CA GLY A 44 -0.34 15.09 -14.93
C GLY A 44 0.66 15.79 -14.00
N ALA A 45 0.66 15.47 -12.70
CA ALA A 45 1.70 15.91 -11.76
C ALA A 45 1.61 15.09 -10.45
N PRO A 46 2.66 14.35 -10.05
CA PRO A 46 3.93 14.10 -10.75
C PRO A 46 3.88 12.87 -11.65
N PHE A 47 2.75 12.15 -11.76
CA PHE A 47 2.67 10.94 -12.58
C PHE A 47 2.30 11.26 -14.03
N ASP A 48 2.87 10.50 -14.94
CA ASP A 48 2.48 10.52 -16.35
C ASP A 48 1.03 9.99 -16.49
N PRO A 49 0.12 10.74 -17.14
CA PRO A 49 -1.28 10.34 -17.30
C PRO A 49 -1.49 8.96 -17.96
N ALA A 50 -0.54 8.51 -18.80
CA ALA A 50 -0.62 7.26 -19.56
C ALA A 50 -0.19 6.01 -18.78
N VAL A 51 0.29 6.17 -17.54
CA VAL A 51 0.64 5.06 -16.65
C VAL A 51 0.22 5.26 -15.18
N ARG A 52 0.01 6.50 -14.71
CA ARG A 52 -0.38 6.81 -13.32
C ARG A 52 0.55 6.09 -12.33
N CYS A 53 0.07 5.53 -11.22
CA CYS A 53 0.87 4.67 -10.35
C CYS A 53 1.08 3.24 -10.88
N CYS A 54 0.51 2.88 -12.04
CA CYS A 54 0.59 1.54 -12.63
C CYS A 54 1.90 1.33 -13.42
N THR A 55 3.02 1.76 -12.84
CA THR A 55 4.38 1.42 -13.27
C THR A 55 5.02 0.35 -12.36
N TYR A 56 4.25 -0.21 -11.43
CA TYR A 56 4.64 -1.35 -10.62
C TYR A 56 4.12 -2.64 -11.26
N HIS A 57 4.98 -3.65 -11.36
CA HIS A 57 4.61 -5.00 -11.77
C HIS A 57 4.31 -5.83 -10.51
N PRO A 58 3.04 -6.15 -10.22
CA PRO A 58 2.70 -6.87 -8.99
C PRO A 58 3.15 -8.32 -9.04
N SER A 59 3.52 -8.84 -7.86
CA SER A 59 3.59 -10.27 -7.60
C SER A 59 2.18 -10.77 -7.25
N LEU A 60 1.59 -11.60 -8.11
CA LEU A 60 0.25 -12.15 -7.91
C LEU A 60 0.34 -13.58 -7.35
N PRO A 61 -0.22 -13.84 -6.16
CA PRO A 61 -0.45 -15.20 -5.66
C PRO A 61 -1.19 -16.08 -6.68
N GLY A 62 -0.82 -17.35 -6.77
CA GLY A 62 -1.31 -18.28 -7.79
C GLY A 62 -2.83 -18.44 -7.79
N TYR A 63 -3.47 -18.37 -6.63
CA TYR A 63 -4.93 -18.41 -6.54
C TYR A 63 -5.60 -17.12 -7.05
N LEU A 64 -4.96 -15.95 -6.94
CA LEU A 64 -5.43 -14.70 -7.56
C LEU A 64 -5.24 -14.73 -9.08
N VAL A 65 -4.13 -15.32 -9.55
CA VAL A 65 -3.91 -15.61 -10.98
C VAL A 65 -5.02 -16.50 -11.52
N GLY A 66 -5.33 -17.60 -10.83
CA GLY A 66 -6.41 -18.51 -11.18
C GLY A 66 -7.78 -17.85 -11.19
N ARG A 67 -8.07 -17.01 -10.19
CA ARG A 67 -9.31 -16.22 -10.16
C ARG A 67 -9.43 -15.29 -11.37
N ALA A 68 -8.35 -14.57 -11.72
CA ALA A 68 -8.34 -13.70 -12.90
C ALA A 68 -8.56 -14.51 -14.20
N LEU A 69 -7.96 -15.70 -14.32
CA LEU A 69 -8.17 -16.60 -15.46
C LEU A 69 -9.63 -17.06 -15.61
N ARG A 70 -10.29 -17.42 -14.50
CA ARG A 70 -11.72 -17.87 -14.51
C ARG A 70 -12.69 -16.84 -15.05
N ARG A 71 -12.34 -15.55 -15.00
CA ARG A 71 -13.23 -14.48 -15.46
C ARG A 71 -13.47 -14.50 -16.96
N ALA A 72 -12.55 -15.11 -17.72
CA ALA A 72 -12.58 -15.16 -19.18
C ALA A 72 -12.83 -13.78 -19.83
N ASP A 73 -12.21 -12.74 -19.26
CA ASP A 73 -12.25 -11.35 -19.73
C ASP A 73 -10.84 -10.85 -20.12
N THR A 74 -10.68 -9.57 -20.44
CA THR A 74 -9.37 -8.98 -20.76
C THR A 74 -8.32 -9.19 -19.66
N GLY A 75 -8.73 -9.37 -18.39
CA GLY A 75 -7.83 -9.74 -17.31
C GLY A 75 -7.19 -11.12 -17.56
N SER A 76 -8.00 -12.10 -17.94
CA SER A 76 -7.53 -13.44 -18.27
C SER A 76 -6.55 -13.45 -19.46
N GLU A 77 -6.83 -12.67 -20.52
CA GLU A 77 -5.95 -12.53 -21.68
C GLU A 77 -4.58 -11.94 -21.29
N ARG A 78 -4.57 -10.91 -20.44
CA ARG A 78 -3.33 -10.27 -19.96
C ARG A 78 -2.53 -11.18 -19.05
N VAL A 79 -3.20 -11.98 -18.22
CA VAL A 79 -2.54 -13.01 -17.40
C VAL A 79 -1.89 -14.07 -18.30
N LEU A 80 -2.61 -14.60 -19.29
CA LEU A 80 -2.06 -15.57 -20.23
C LEU A 80 -0.86 -15.01 -20.99
N ALA A 81 -0.95 -13.77 -21.50
CA ALA A 81 0.17 -13.10 -22.15
C ALA A 81 1.36 -12.91 -21.20
N ARG A 82 1.14 -12.57 -19.93
CA ARG A 82 2.22 -12.50 -18.94
C ARG A 82 2.84 -13.88 -18.69
N LEU A 83 2.03 -14.93 -18.67
CA LEU A 83 2.49 -16.30 -18.57
C LEU A 83 3.25 -16.77 -19.81
N GLU A 84 3.36 -16.04 -20.91
CA GLU A 84 4.25 -16.45 -22.02
C GLU A 84 5.73 -16.29 -21.67
N ASP A 85 6.08 -15.36 -20.78
CA ASP A 85 7.43 -15.21 -20.24
C ASP A 85 7.64 -16.15 -19.02
N PRO A 86 8.57 -17.13 -19.10
CA PRO A 86 8.85 -18.05 -18.00
C PRO A 86 9.50 -17.38 -16.79
N ASP A 87 10.18 -16.24 -16.97
CA ASP A 87 10.76 -15.53 -15.84
C ASP A 87 9.64 -15.03 -14.91
N GLY A 88 9.72 -15.40 -13.64
CA GLY A 88 8.73 -15.04 -12.61
C GLY A 88 7.53 -15.97 -12.47
N ARG A 89 7.40 -17.05 -13.26
CA ARG A 89 6.42 -18.12 -12.95
C ARG A 89 6.94 -18.97 -11.79
N THR A 90 6.12 -19.15 -10.75
CA THR A 90 6.46 -19.99 -9.60
C THR A 90 5.23 -20.76 -9.10
N GLY A 91 5.44 -21.79 -8.28
CA GLY A 91 4.34 -22.46 -7.58
C GLY A 91 3.52 -21.51 -6.70
N TRP A 92 4.12 -20.44 -6.20
CA TRP A 92 3.41 -19.44 -5.38
C TRP A 92 2.59 -18.45 -6.22
N GLY A 93 2.93 -18.26 -7.50
CA GLY A 93 2.25 -17.29 -8.35
C GLY A 93 3.11 -16.72 -9.47
N VAL A 94 2.77 -15.50 -9.90
CA VAL A 94 3.45 -14.78 -11.00
C VAL A 94 4.10 -13.52 -10.46
N ARG A 95 5.42 -13.47 -10.48
CA ARG A 95 6.26 -12.32 -10.06
C ARG A 95 6.66 -11.47 -11.28
N ALA A 96 7.25 -10.30 -11.04
CA ALA A 96 7.89 -9.52 -12.10
C ALA A 96 9.14 -10.23 -12.65
N PRO A 97 9.53 -10.05 -13.92
CA PRO A 97 10.79 -10.57 -14.43
C PRO A 97 11.99 -10.01 -13.64
N ARG A 98 13.05 -10.81 -13.43
CA ARG A 98 14.24 -10.43 -12.64
C ARG A 98 14.93 -9.18 -13.19
N ALA A 99 14.95 -9.02 -14.52
CA ALA A 99 15.51 -7.83 -15.16
C ALA A 99 14.75 -6.56 -14.77
N TRP A 100 13.41 -6.63 -14.80
CA TRP A 100 12.55 -5.53 -14.35
C TRP A 100 12.76 -5.24 -12.86
N GLN A 101 12.83 -6.27 -12.00
CA GLN A 101 13.03 -6.07 -10.55
C GLN A 101 14.34 -5.32 -10.24
N ARG A 102 15.43 -5.66 -10.93
CA ARG A 102 16.72 -4.95 -10.78
C ARG A 102 16.61 -3.48 -11.20
N GLU A 103 15.97 -3.22 -12.33
CA GLU A 103 15.77 -1.86 -12.83
C GLU A 103 14.87 -1.05 -11.90
N TYR A 104 13.77 -1.66 -11.44
CA TYR A 104 12.82 -1.06 -10.51
C TYR A 104 13.49 -0.66 -9.20
N ARG A 105 14.25 -1.58 -8.57
CA ARG A 105 14.99 -1.28 -7.33
C ARG A 105 15.95 -0.10 -7.48
N ARG A 106 16.63 0.00 -8.62
CA ARG A 106 17.59 1.08 -8.87
C ARG A 106 16.92 2.43 -9.12
N ASP A 107 15.85 2.47 -9.89
CA ASP A 107 15.32 3.73 -10.45
C ASP A 107 13.97 4.16 -9.85
N ARG A 108 13.34 3.39 -8.95
CA ARG A 108 11.94 3.61 -8.49
C ARG A 108 11.66 5.02 -7.98
N GLU A 109 12.58 5.63 -7.23
CA GLU A 109 12.37 6.96 -6.64
C GLU A 109 12.12 8.04 -7.70
N VAL A 110 12.82 7.93 -8.83
CA VAL A 110 12.72 8.89 -9.94
C VAL A 110 11.79 8.42 -11.05
N ALA A 111 11.59 7.12 -11.23
CA ALA A 111 10.86 6.55 -12.37
C ALA A 111 9.41 6.12 -12.04
N PHE A 112 9.08 5.85 -10.76
CA PHE A 112 7.74 5.41 -10.38
C PHE A 112 6.68 6.44 -10.77
N GLY A 113 5.65 5.94 -11.43
CA GLY A 113 4.56 6.68 -12.03
C GLY A 113 4.93 7.62 -13.18
N ARG A 114 6.19 7.62 -13.63
CA ARG A 114 6.68 8.54 -14.68
C ARG A 114 7.21 7.80 -15.91
N ARG A 115 7.83 6.64 -15.73
CA ARG A 115 8.45 5.89 -16.83
C ARG A 115 7.41 5.03 -17.55
N VAL A 116 6.96 5.47 -18.73
CA VAL A 116 5.94 4.77 -19.53
C VAL A 116 6.36 3.34 -19.92
N SER A 117 7.65 3.08 -20.12
CA SER A 117 8.15 1.72 -20.41
C SER A 117 8.00 0.74 -19.26
N TRP A 118 7.68 1.20 -18.04
CA TRP A 118 7.38 0.35 -16.89
C TRP A 118 5.89 0.07 -16.71
N ARG A 119 5.04 0.45 -17.67
CA ARG A 119 3.61 0.19 -17.63
C ARG A 119 3.34 -1.26 -17.22
N CYS A 120 2.53 -1.43 -16.18
CA CYS A 120 2.11 -2.71 -15.65
C CYS A 120 1.56 -3.61 -16.78
N PRO A 121 1.90 -4.91 -16.83
CA PRO A 121 1.39 -5.82 -17.87
C PRO A 121 -0.14 -5.97 -17.86
N TYR A 122 -0.79 -5.62 -16.74
CA TYR A 122 -2.24 -5.65 -16.58
C TYR A 122 -2.89 -4.29 -16.83
N TRP A 123 -2.15 -3.30 -17.34
CA TRP A 123 -2.71 -2.02 -17.75
C TRP A 123 -3.64 -2.18 -18.94
N VAL A 124 -4.77 -1.50 -18.88
CA VAL A 124 -5.71 -1.33 -19.98
C VAL A 124 -6.23 0.10 -19.99
N GLU A 125 -6.71 0.58 -21.13
CA GLU A 125 -7.42 1.86 -21.17
C GLU A 125 -8.76 1.74 -20.41
N GLY A 126 -9.14 2.84 -19.76
CA GLY A 126 -10.40 2.94 -19.01
C GLY A 126 -10.22 3.58 -17.62
N PRO A 127 -11.32 3.78 -16.87
CA PRO A 127 -11.29 4.52 -15.61
C PRO A 127 -10.31 3.92 -14.60
N LEU A 128 -10.40 2.61 -14.32
CA LEU A 128 -9.56 1.93 -13.34
C LEU A 128 -8.14 1.60 -13.85
N SER A 129 -7.99 1.59 -15.18
CA SER A 129 -6.76 1.27 -15.90
C SER A 129 -6.05 -0.05 -15.52
N CYS A 130 -6.81 -1.04 -15.02
CA CYS A 130 -6.28 -2.33 -14.57
C CYS A 130 -7.26 -3.45 -14.94
N SER A 131 -6.82 -4.41 -15.77
CA SER A 131 -7.67 -5.52 -16.24
C SER A 131 -7.93 -6.56 -15.15
N ILE A 132 -7.05 -6.66 -14.16
CA ILE A 132 -7.18 -7.58 -13.01
C ILE A 132 -7.67 -6.88 -11.75
N TRP A 133 -8.33 -5.72 -11.85
CA TRP A 133 -8.59 -4.83 -10.69
C TRP A 133 -9.23 -5.55 -9.48
N ARG A 134 -10.09 -6.54 -9.73
CA ARG A 134 -10.78 -7.36 -8.72
C ARG A 134 -9.90 -8.44 -8.09
N ASP A 135 -8.80 -8.82 -8.72
CA ASP A 135 -7.89 -9.91 -8.34
C ASP A 135 -6.45 -9.40 -8.15
N ARG A 136 -6.31 -8.11 -7.83
CA ARG A 136 -5.02 -7.49 -7.46
C ARG A 136 -4.50 -8.08 -6.14
N ASN A 137 -3.19 -8.03 -5.94
CA ASN A 137 -2.55 -8.41 -4.68
C ASN A 137 -2.67 -7.31 -3.61
N ALA A 138 -2.16 -7.59 -2.41
CA ALA A 138 -2.18 -6.73 -1.25
C ALA A 138 -1.62 -5.32 -1.54
N VAL A 139 -0.46 -5.26 -2.20
CA VAL A 139 0.20 -3.98 -2.54
C VAL A 139 -0.73 -3.09 -3.36
N CYS A 140 -1.24 -3.59 -4.49
CA CYS A 140 -2.03 -2.75 -5.38
C CYS A 140 -3.41 -2.42 -4.82
N ARG A 141 -3.95 -3.25 -3.92
CA ARG A 141 -5.21 -2.95 -3.21
C ARG A 141 -5.04 -1.84 -2.17
N THR A 142 -3.92 -1.83 -1.47
CA THR A 142 -3.66 -0.94 -0.33
C THR A 142 -2.74 0.23 -0.68
N TRP A 143 -2.51 0.47 -1.97
CA TRP A 143 -1.72 1.59 -2.45
C TRP A 143 -2.58 2.84 -2.57
N HIS A 144 -2.24 3.86 -1.78
CA HIS A 144 -2.85 5.18 -1.81
C HIS A 144 -1.75 6.25 -1.91
N CYS A 145 -1.85 7.13 -2.91
CA CYS A 145 -0.90 8.24 -3.06
C CYS A 145 -1.14 9.34 -2.02
N LYS A 146 -2.39 9.48 -1.58
CA LYS A 146 -2.86 10.43 -0.56
C LYS A 146 -3.79 9.70 0.41
N HIS A 147 -3.77 10.13 1.66
CA HIS A 147 -4.63 9.57 2.69
C HIS A 147 -5.52 10.68 3.25
N ASP A 148 -6.83 10.46 3.27
CA ASP A 148 -7.84 11.38 3.77
C ASP A 148 -7.55 11.73 5.24
N ASP A 149 -7.16 10.74 6.06
CA ASP A 149 -6.75 10.96 7.46
C ASP A 149 -5.29 11.39 7.62
N GLY A 150 -4.51 11.49 6.54
CA GLY A 150 -3.09 11.85 6.60
C GLY A 150 -2.20 10.71 7.13
N LEU A 151 -1.23 11.04 7.98
CA LEU A 151 -0.27 10.11 8.57
C LEU A 151 -0.96 8.95 9.34
N PRO A 152 -2.00 9.18 10.16
CA PRO A 152 -2.77 8.09 10.76
C PRO A 152 -3.34 7.09 9.72
N GLY A 153 -3.96 7.59 8.65
CA GLY A 153 -4.48 6.75 7.56
C GLY A 153 -3.37 5.98 6.85
N HIS A 154 -2.25 6.64 6.54
CA HIS A 154 -1.06 5.99 5.97
C HIS A 154 -0.57 4.83 6.85
N ARG A 155 -0.42 5.05 8.16
CA ARG A 155 0.02 4.02 9.11
C ARG A 155 -0.92 2.83 9.12
N LEU A 156 -2.23 3.07 9.12
CA LEU A 156 -3.23 2.01 9.05
C LEU A 156 -3.05 1.19 7.77
N TRP A 157 -2.96 1.84 6.61
CA TRP A 157 -2.82 1.14 5.33
C TRP A 157 -1.52 0.35 5.16
N VAL A 158 -0.42 0.81 5.76
CA VAL A 158 0.83 0.04 5.81
C VAL A 158 0.63 -1.28 6.56
N VAL A 159 -0.01 -1.24 7.74
CA VAL A 159 -0.24 -2.47 8.52
C VAL A 159 -1.29 -3.37 7.86
N VAL A 160 -2.36 -2.79 7.29
CA VAL A 160 -3.36 -3.54 6.51
C VAL A 160 -2.70 -4.25 5.32
N ARG A 161 -1.77 -3.60 4.62
CA ARG A 161 -0.99 -4.23 3.55
C ARG A 161 -0.19 -5.42 4.06
N GLY A 162 0.52 -5.27 5.18
CA GLY A 162 1.28 -6.34 5.81
C GLY A 162 0.40 -7.55 6.13
N LEU A 163 -0.74 -7.32 6.78
CA LEU A 163 -1.71 -8.38 7.10
C LEU A 163 -2.21 -9.09 5.83
N MET A 164 -2.63 -8.33 4.82
CA MET A 164 -3.10 -8.92 3.56
C MET A 164 -2.01 -9.71 2.85
N HIS A 165 -0.78 -9.22 2.89
CA HIS A 165 0.35 -9.90 2.27
C HIS A 165 0.66 -11.23 2.96
N ALA A 166 0.73 -11.25 4.30
CA ALA A 166 0.94 -12.48 5.08
C ALA A 166 -0.14 -13.54 4.78
N VAL A 167 -1.41 -13.12 4.70
CA VAL A 167 -2.51 -14.02 4.31
C VAL A 167 -2.36 -14.52 2.87
N GLU A 168 -2.05 -13.64 1.92
CA GLU A 168 -1.82 -13.99 0.52
C GLU A 168 -0.72 -15.04 0.36
N ASP A 169 0.37 -14.86 1.10
CA ASP A 169 1.53 -15.73 1.13
C ASP A 169 1.22 -17.11 1.74
N THR A 170 0.52 -17.14 2.87
CA THR A 170 0.08 -18.40 3.51
C THR A 170 -0.81 -19.22 2.58
N LEU A 171 -1.77 -18.58 1.90
CA LEU A 171 -2.63 -19.26 0.93
C LEU A 171 -1.86 -19.73 -0.32
N ALA A 172 -0.88 -18.95 -0.80
CA ALA A 172 -0.03 -19.34 -1.91
C ALA A 172 0.83 -20.58 -1.59
N ARG A 173 1.44 -20.60 -0.39
CA ARG A 173 2.23 -21.74 0.10
C ARG A 173 1.37 -22.99 0.28
N LEU A 174 0.14 -22.84 0.80
CA LEU A 174 -0.81 -23.95 0.87
C LEU A 174 -1.11 -24.55 -0.52
N CYS A 175 -1.33 -23.71 -1.53
CA CYS A 175 -1.60 -24.18 -2.88
C CYS A 175 -0.44 -25.03 -3.43
N GLU A 176 0.79 -24.53 -3.32
CA GLU A 176 1.96 -25.28 -3.77
C GLU A 176 2.12 -26.59 -2.99
N ALA A 177 1.96 -26.56 -1.67
CA ALA A 177 2.10 -27.76 -0.83
C ALA A 177 1.06 -28.85 -1.16
N ARG A 178 -0.16 -28.48 -1.55
CA ARG A 178 -1.25 -29.42 -1.84
C ARG A 178 -1.28 -29.91 -3.28
N LEU A 179 -0.88 -29.06 -4.24
CA LEU A 179 -1.03 -29.34 -5.67
C LEU A 179 0.29 -29.74 -6.34
N GLY A 180 1.43 -29.30 -5.78
CA GLY A 180 2.74 -29.43 -6.40
C GLY A 180 2.92 -28.43 -7.55
N ALA A 181 4.00 -27.65 -7.52
CA ALA A 181 4.30 -26.73 -8.61
C ALA A 181 4.56 -27.52 -9.93
N PRO A 182 4.12 -26.99 -11.09
CA PRO A 182 4.54 -27.49 -12.39
C PRO A 182 6.06 -27.42 -12.58
N ASP A 183 6.56 -28.22 -13.51
CA ASP A 183 7.93 -28.05 -14.02
C ASP A 183 8.13 -26.60 -14.52
N PRO A 184 9.25 -25.92 -14.18
CA PRO A 184 9.53 -24.57 -14.66
C PRO A 184 9.42 -24.41 -16.18
N ASP A 185 9.78 -25.44 -16.95
CA ASP A 185 9.74 -25.45 -18.41
C ASP A 185 8.39 -25.94 -18.98
N ALA A 186 7.40 -26.19 -18.11
CA ALA A 186 6.07 -26.59 -18.54
C ALA A 186 5.40 -25.52 -19.43
N PRO A 187 4.56 -25.94 -20.40
CA PRO A 187 3.87 -25.02 -21.28
C PRO A 187 2.84 -24.17 -20.52
N VAL A 188 2.42 -23.05 -21.12
CA VAL A 188 1.55 -22.04 -20.51
C VAL A 188 0.23 -22.65 -20.03
N GLU A 189 -0.33 -23.60 -20.78
CA GLU A 189 -1.60 -24.26 -20.47
C GLU A 189 -1.52 -25.06 -19.16
N VAL A 190 -0.35 -25.67 -18.87
CA VAL A 190 -0.13 -26.41 -17.63
C VAL A 190 -0.04 -25.44 -16.44
N TRP A 191 0.68 -24.33 -16.61
CA TRP A 191 0.75 -23.26 -15.60
C TRP A 191 -0.62 -22.63 -15.34
N ALA A 192 -1.38 -22.32 -16.39
CA ALA A 192 -2.74 -21.79 -16.27
C ALA A 192 -3.66 -22.78 -15.55
N GLY A 193 -3.59 -24.08 -15.89
CA GLY A 193 -4.33 -25.14 -15.22
C GLY A 193 -3.99 -25.25 -13.73
N TYR A 194 -2.70 -25.17 -13.38
CA TYR A 194 -2.25 -25.15 -11.99
C TYR A 194 -2.84 -23.98 -11.21
N TYR A 195 -2.75 -22.75 -11.73
CA TYR A 195 -3.31 -21.59 -11.04
C TYR A 195 -4.84 -21.64 -10.92
N LEU A 196 -5.54 -22.15 -11.94
CA LEU A 196 -6.98 -22.42 -11.85
C LEU A 196 -7.32 -23.40 -10.72
N ALA A 197 -6.49 -24.44 -10.52
CA ALA A 197 -6.64 -25.37 -9.40
C ALA A 197 -6.33 -24.70 -8.04
N CYS A 198 -5.34 -23.81 -7.95
CA CYS A 198 -5.06 -23.01 -6.75
C CYS A 198 -6.28 -22.18 -6.33
N ALA A 199 -6.93 -21.51 -7.28
CA ALA A 199 -8.16 -20.77 -7.02
C ALA A 199 -9.30 -21.69 -6.54
N GLU A 200 -9.35 -22.96 -6.98
CA GLU A 200 -10.40 -23.92 -6.60
C GLU A 200 -10.17 -24.47 -5.21
N LEU A 201 -8.90 -24.70 -4.88
CA LEU A 201 -8.50 -25.09 -3.55
C LEU A 201 -8.87 -24.00 -2.55
N VAL A 202 -8.47 -22.75 -2.81
CA VAL A 202 -8.75 -21.62 -1.91
C VAL A 202 -10.25 -21.38 -1.76
N ASP A 203 -11.02 -21.36 -2.84
CA ASP A 203 -12.48 -21.14 -2.77
C ASP A 203 -13.24 -22.25 -2.02
N ARG A 204 -12.63 -23.45 -1.85
CA ARG A 204 -13.22 -24.59 -1.13
C ARG A 204 -12.70 -24.76 0.29
N LEU A 205 -11.80 -23.89 0.76
CA LEU A 205 -11.36 -23.95 2.15
C LEU A 205 -12.56 -23.70 3.06
N GLU A 206 -12.68 -24.51 4.10
CA GLU A 206 -13.69 -24.36 5.13
C GLU A 206 -13.06 -23.76 6.40
N ALA A 207 -13.89 -23.42 7.39
CA ALA A 207 -13.40 -22.83 8.65
C ALA A 207 -12.36 -23.71 9.36
N GLU A 208 -12.49 -25.05 9.28
CA GLU A 208 -11.53 -25.99 9.87
C GLU A 208 -10.16 -25.93 9.18
N ASP A 209 -10.12 -25.82 7.85
CA ASP A 209 -8.86 -25.67 7.12
C ASP A 209 -8.13 -24.40 7.54
N LEU A 210 -8.88 -23.32 7.80
CA LEU A 210 -8.29 -22.05 8.20
C LEU A 210 -7.73 -22.04 9.61
N LEU A 211 -8.33 -22.78 10.55
CA LEU A 211 -7.75 -22.96 11.88
C LEU A 211 -6.37 -23.63 11.80
N ALA A 212 -6.17 -24.54 10.85
CA ALA A 212 -4.87 -25.16 10.61
C ALA A 212 -3.85 -24.22 9.94
N LEU A 213 -4.29 -23.07 9.43
CA LEU A 213 -3.46 -22.01 8.85
C LEU A 213 -3.18 -20.86 9.84
N GLU A 214 -3.51 -21.04 11.11
CA GLU A 214 -3.24 -20.04 12.14
C GLU A 214 -1.73 -19.76 12.23
N ASP A 215 -1.35 -18.56 11.84
CA ASP A 215 0.03 -18.11 11.71
C ASP A 215 0.31 -16.99 12.74
N PRO A 216 1.36 -17.11 13.58
CA PRO A 216 1.70 -16.11 14.58
C PRO A 216 1.92 -14.69 14.01
N GLU A 217 2.45 -14.59 12.79
CA GLU A 217 2.64 -13.31 12.10
C GLU A 217 1.28 -12.69 11.75
N ILE A 218 0.37 -13.49 11.19
CA ILE A 218 -1.01 -13.03 10.91
C ILE A 218 -1.67 -12.55 12.21
N LEU A 219 -1.60 -13.32 13.29
CA LEU A 219 -2.19 -12.92 14.59
C LEU A 219 -1.60 -11.61 15.11
N SER A 220 -0.28 -11.43 15.02
CA SER A 220 0.42 -10.20 15.42
C SER A 220 -0.04 -9.00 14.58
N LEU A 221 -0.09 -9.16 13.26
CA LEU A 221 -0.54 -8.12 12.33
C LEU A 221 -2.01 -7.76 12.54
N ARG A 222 -2.87 -8.73 12.85
CA ARG A 222 -4.29 -8.49 13.21
C ARG A 222 -4.41 -7.64 14.47
N ALA A 223 -3.64 -7.94 15.51
CA ALA A 223 -3.60 -7.12 16.72
C ALA A 223 -3.12 -5.70 16.41
N ARG A 224 -2.09 -5.57 15.58
CA ARG A 224 -1.55 -4.27 15.15
C ARG A 224 -2.55 -3.46 14.32
N VAL A 225 -3.31 -4.08 13.40
CA VAL A 225 -4.37 -3.40 12.64
C VAL A 225 -5.40 -2.80 13.59
N ARG A 226 -5.88 -3.58 14.59
CA ARG A 226 -6.84 -3.07 15.58
C ARG A 226 -6.28 -1.91 16.39
N GLU A 227 -5.04 -2.02 16.85
CA GLU A 227 -4.36 -0.98 17.61
C GLU A 227 -4.26 0.32 16.80
N VAL A 228 -3.78 0.25 15.56
CA VAL A 228 -3.59 1.43 14.69
C VAL A 228 -4.94 2.00 14.24
N HIS A 229 -5.94 1.16 13.97
CA HIS A 229 -7.30 1.60 13.66
C HIS A 229 -7.93 2.37 14.82
N GLY A 230 -7.80 1.88 16.05
CA GLY A 230 -8.28 2.58 17.24
C GLY A 230 -7.62 3.95 17.47
N ALA A 231 -6.43 4.16 16.91
CA ALA A 231 -5.70 5.43 16.98
C ALA A 231 -5.95 6.37 15.79
N LEU A 232 -6.77 5.98 14.80
CA LEU A 232 -6.96 6.73 13.55
C LEU A 232 -7.43 8.17 13.77
N HIS A 233 -8.33 8.37 14.73
CA HIS A 233 -8.88 9.68 15.09
C HIS A 233 -8.31 10.24 16.40
N GLY A 234 -7.11 9.79 16.79
CA GLY A 234 -6.42 10.29 17.98
C GLY A 234 -6.07 11.78 17.86
N GLU A 235 -6.08 12.47 19.00
CA GLU A 235 -5.64 13.87 19.08
C GLU A 235 -4.14 14.00 18.82
N VAL A 236 -3.73 15.21 18.41
CA VAL A 236 -2.30 15.55 18.32
C VAL A 236 -1.67 15.35 19.70
N PRO A 237 -0.57 14.59 19.80
CA PRO A 237 0.14 14.40 21.06
C PRO A 237 0.50 15.75 21.69
N ASP A 238 0.42 15.86 23.01
CA ASP A 238 0.65 17.15 23.68
C ASP A 238 2.05 17.71 23.38
N VAL A 239 3.05 16.84 23.24
CA VAL A 239 4.42 17.20 22.91
C VAL A 239 4.82 16.61 21.56
N VAL A 240 5.25 17.48 20.65
CA VAL A 240 5.70 17.12 19.30
C VAL A 240 6.97 17.87 18.90
N ALA A 241 7.73 17.31 17.96
CA ALA A 241 8.92 17.91 17.36
C ALA A 241 8.87 17.84 15.83
N PRO A 242 9.48 18.79 15.10
CA PRO A 242 9.62 18.76 13.66
C PRO A 242 10.28 17.47 13.15
N GLN A 243 9.73 16.97 12.05
CA GLN A 243 10.28 15.90 11.23
C GLN A 243 9.97 16.22 9.76
N VAL A 244 10.69 17.19 9.22
CA VAL A 244 10.58 17.58 7.83
C VAL A 244 11.52 16.69 7.01
N ALA A 245 10.98 15.88 6.09
CA ALA A 245 11.78 15.05 5.21
C ALA A 245 12.42 15.89 4.09
N GLU A 246 11.68 16.85 3.55
CA GLU A 246 12.15 17.75 2.50
C GLU A 246 11.42 19.10 2.57
N VAL A 247 12.11 20.18 2.21
CA VAL A 247 11.53 21.52 2.04
C VAL A 247 11.74 21.94 0.59
N ARG A 248 10.67 22.36 -0.09
CA ARG A 248 10.74 22.88 -1.46
C ARG A 248 10.19 24.30 -1.53
N GLU A 249 10.71 25.09 -2.46
CA GLU A 249 10.14 26.40 -2.75
C GLU A 249 8.78 26.25 -3.44
N HIS A 250 7.80 27.05 -3.03
CA HIS A 250 6.48 27.11 -3.65
C HIS A 250 6.09 28.59 -3.89
N PRO A 251 5.42 28.94 -5.00
CA PRO A 251 5.03 30.33 -5.27
C PRO A 251 4.29 31.01 -4.11
N ASP A 252 3.43 30.26 -3.43
CA ASP A 252 2.60 30.75 -2.31
C ASP A 252 3.22 30.54 -0.91
N GLY A 253 4.47 30.07 -0.82
CA GLY A 253 5.12 29.84 0.48
C GLY A 253 6.25 28.80 0.44
N VAL A 254 6.12 27.77 1.26
CA VAL A 254 7.03 26.62 1.30
C VAL A 254 6.22 25.34 1.30
N GLU A 255 6.68 24.38 0.51
CA GLU A 255 6.14 23.02 0.50
C GLU A 255 6.96 22.17 1.47
N LEU A 256 6.30 21.61 2.48
CA LEU A 256 6.88 20.74 3.48
C LEU A 256 6.46 19.29 3.22
N VAL A 257 7.45 18.42 3.03
CA VAL A 257 7.23 16.98 2.88
C VAL A 257 7.43 16.32 4.24
N GLY A 258 6.41 15.61 4.72
CA GLY A 258 6.49 14.75 5.90
C GLY A 258 6.46 13.28 5.51
N TYR A 259 5.36 12.58 5.77
CA TYR A 259 5.29 11.12 5.60
C TYR A 259 5.28 10.63 4.15
N SER A 260 4.90 11.48 3.19
CA SER A 260 4.80 11.09 1.78
C SER A 260 5.16 12.27 0.87
N PRO A 261 6.05 12.07 -0.13
CA PRO A 261 6.35 13.09 -1.15
C PRO A 261 5.17 13.39 -2.07
N TRP A 262 4.11 12.58 -2.05
CA TRP A 262 2.90 12.75 -2.86
C TRP A 262 1.78 13.49 -2.14
N ASN A 263 1.95 13.75 -0.84
CA ASN A 263 1.00 14.49 -0.03
C ASN A 263 1.71 15.56 0.82
N PRO A 264 2.46 16.48 0.20
CA PRO A 264 3.08 17.58 0.93
C PRO A 264 2.02 18.58 1.42
N VAL A 265 2.43 19.46 2.33
CA VAL A 265 1.63 20.61 2.76
C VAL A 265 2.32 21.92 2.34
N VAL A 266 1.55 22.86 1.79
CA VAL A 266 2.03 24.20 1.46
C VAL A 266 1.59 25.18 2.53
N LEU A 267 2.55 25.89 3.13
CA LEU A 267 2.32 26.87 4.19
C LEU A 267 3.12 28.16 3.95
N PRO A 268 2.70 29.31 4.50
CA PRO A 268 3.52 30.52 4.50
C PRO A 268 4.86 30.29 5.21
N ARG A 269 5.89 31.06 4.85
CA ARG A 269 7.23 30.97 5.46
C ARG A 269 7.24 31.18 6.98
N SER A 270 6.23 31.86 7.54
CA SER A 270 6.07 32.00 8.99
C SER A 270 5.83 30.67 9.72
N VAL A 271 5.54 29.57 9.01
CA VAL A 271 5.53 28.22 9.59
C VAL A 271 6.84 27.87 10.31
N PHE A 272 7.98 28.40 9.87
CA PHE A 272 9.26 28.14 10.51
C PHE A 272 9.37 28.77 11.91
N VAL A 273 8.60 29.82 12.20
CA VAL A 273 8.49 30.40 13.55
C VAL A 273 7.84 29.38 14.49
N LEU A 274 6.76 28.73 14.05
CA LEU A 274 6.10 27.66 14.81
C LEU A 274 7.01 26.44 14.95
N LEU A 275 7.63 25.97 13.86
CA LEU A 275 8.49 24.79 13.90
C LEU A 275 9.70 24.98 14.85
N ALA A 276 10.23 26.19 14.96
CA ALA A 276 11.32 26.50 15.89
C ALA A 276 10.91 26.42 17.38
N GLU A 277 9.62 26.56 17.69
CA GLU A 277 9.09 26.47 19.07
C GLU A 277 8.69 25.04 19.47
N LEU A 278 8.55 24.12 18.51
CA LEU A 278 8.22 22.71 18.76
C LEU A 278 9.48 21.89 19.09
N ASP A 279 9.98 21.97 20.31
CA ASP A 279 11.23 21.33 20.75
C ASP A 279 11.12 19.85 21.14
N GLY A 280 9.90 19.30 21.15
CA GLY A 280 9.63 17.94 21.61
C GLY A 280 9.73 17.77 23.13
N GLU A 281 9.65 18.85 23.90
CA GLU A 281 9.58 18.86 25.36
C GLU A 281 8.39 19.68 25.86
N ARG A 282 8.15 20.86 25.27
CA ARG A 282 7.04 21.76 25.60
C ARG A 282 5.71 21.29 24.98
N PRO A 283 4.57 21.45 25.68
CA PRO A 283 3.25 21.30 25.08
C PRO A 283 3.07 22.20 23.85
N TRP A 284 2.60 21.65 22.74
CA TRP A 284 2.50 22.38 21.47
C TRP A 284 1.62 23.63 21.57
N ARG A 285 0.65 23.65 22.50
CA ARG A 285 -0.21 24.82 22.75
C ARG A 285 0.58 26.01 23.28
N GLU A 286 1.52 25.78 24.20
CA GLU A 286 2.41 26.82 24.71
C GLU A 286 3.41 27.25 23.62
N ALA A 287 3.94 26.31 22.83
CA ALA A 287 4.80 26.62 21.69
C ALA A 287 4.07 27.48 20.65
N LEU A 288 2.80 27.20 20.39
CA LEU A 288 1.94 27.97 19.50
C LEU A 288 1.71 29.39 20.03
N GLU A 289 1.40 29.57 21.32
CA GLU A 289 1.22 30.90 21.92
C GLU A 289 2.48 31.76 21.74
N ARG A 290 3.65 31.18 21.96
CA ARG A 290 4.95 31.85 21.74
C ARG A 290 5.18 32.18 20.27
N ALA A 291 4.89 31.25 19.36
CA ALA A 291 5.01 31.48 17.94
C ALA A 291 4.07 32.59 17.44
N VAL A 292 2.83 32.64 17.92
CA VAL A 292 1.85 33.70 17.60
C VAL A 292 2.29 35.05 18.17
N ALA A 293 2.85 35.07 19.38
CA ALA A 293 3.40 36.29 19.96
C ALA A 293 4.59 36.84 19.16
N ALA A 294 5.41 35.96 18.57
CA ALA A 294 6.53 36.32 17.71
C ALA A 294 6.09 36.72 16.28
N ASP A 295 5.09 36.04 15.74
CA ASP A 295 4.52 36.30 14.41
C ASP A 295 2.99 36.06 14.42
N PRO A 296 2.16 37.13 14.44
CA PRO A 296 0.70 37.01 14.45
C PRO A 296 0.09 36.34 13.22
N SER A 297 0.87 36.05 12.16
CA SER A 297 0.39 35.29 11.00
C SER A 297 0.33 33.78 11.23
N VAL A 298 0.96 33.28 12.31
CA VAL A 298 0.90 31.86 12.70
C VAL A 298 -0.53 31.50 13.11
N GLN A 299 -1.03 30.36 12.61
CA GLN A 299 -2.40 29.93 12.87
C GLN A 299 -2.45 28.68 13.73
N ALA A 300 -3.46 28.60 14.61
CA ALA A 300 -3.64 27.47 15.53
C ALA A 300 -3.79 26.11 14.81
N GLY A 301 -4.49 26.09 13.67
CA GLY A 301 -4.73 24.86 12.91
C GLY A 301 -3.47 24.27 12.24
N TRP A 302 -2.34 24.99 12.24
CA TRP A 302 -1.12 24.48 11.60
C TRP A 302 -0.53 23.28 12.31
N VAL A 303 -0.65 23.16 13.64
CA VAL A 303 -0.09 22.00 14.35
C VAL A 303 -0.81 20.71 13.97
N GLU A 304 -2.13 20.72 13.90
CA GLU A 304 -2.94 19.58 13.44
C GLU A 304 -2.66 19.23 11.99
N LEU A 305 -2.53 20.24 11.13
CA LEU A 305 -2.18 20.05 9.72
C LEU A 305 -0.78 19.43 9.57
N LEU A 306 0.23 19.98 10.27
CA LEU A 306 1.61 19.46 10.26
C LEU A 306 1.66 18.02 10.79
N TRP A 307 0.88 17.70 11.83
CA TRP A 307 0.78 16.34 12.36
C TRP A 307 0.17 15.38 11.33
N ARG A 308 -0.95 15.76 10.71
CA ARG A 308 -1.59 14.96 9.65
C ARG A 308 -0.70 14.76 8.43
N HIS A 309 0.18 15.71 8.12
CA HIS A 309 1.16 15.54 7.04
C HIS A 309 2.48 14.90 7.49
N GLY A 310 2.60 14.50 8.76
CA GLY A 310 3.81 13.88 9.31
C GLY A 310 5.02 14.79 9.32
N VAL A 311 4.80 16.11 9.31
CA VAL A 311 5.85 17.14 9.39
C VAL A 311 6.26 17.39 10.85
N VAL A 312 5.43 16.98 11.81
CA VAL A 312 5.77 16.91 13.24
C VAL A 312 5.41 15.54 13.79
N ARG A 313 6.14 15.07 14.81
CA ARG A 313 5.95 13.75 15.44
C ARG A 313 6.13 13.77 16.95
N ARG A 314 5.80 12.66 17.63
CA ARG A 314 6.30 12.43 19.00
C ARG A 314 7.82 12.24 18.96
N LYS A 315 8.55 12.87 19.89
CA LYS A 315 10.01 12.71 20.01
C LYS A 315 10.42 11.25 20.24
N SER A 316 9.58 10.48 20.92
CA SER A 316 9.80 9.08 21.29
C SER A 316 9.39 8.07 20.23
N ASP A 317 9.01 8.47 19.02
CA ASP A 317 8.60 7.57 17.94
C ASP A 317 9.87 7.06 17.21
N PRO A 318 10.39 5.85 17.52
CA PRO A 318 11.72 5.42 17.11
C PRO A 318 11.78 4.95 15.65
N ASP A 319 10.64 4.63 15.03
CA ASP A 319 10.55 3.90 13.76
C ASP A 319 10.35 4.78 12.51
N ALA A 320 10.58 6.08 12.62
CA ALA A 320 10.12 7.03 11.62
C ALA A 320 11.17 7.38 10.55
N THR A 321 12.02 6.44 10.12
CA THR A 321 12.54 6.49 8.75
C THR A 321 11.38 6.13 7.81
N TRP A 322 10.46 7.09 7.58
CA TRP A 322 9.43 7.00 6.54
C TRP A 322 10.06 7.24 5.17
N GLY A 323 11.17 6.55 4.92
CA GLY A 323 11.67 6.45 3.57
C GLY A 323 10.56 5.86 2.73
N PHE A 324 10.48 6.33 1.50
CA PHE A 324 9.94 5.56 0.39
C PHE A 324 10.81 4.30 0.16
N GLU A 325 11.20 3.60 1.23
CA GLU A 325 11.96 2.36 1.21
C GLU A 325 11.00 1.35 0.60
N GLY A 326 11.05 1.27 -0.73
CA GLY A 326 10.47 0.17 -1.48
C GLY A 326 11.11 -1.18 -1.16
N ASP A 327 11.65 -1.36 0.05
CA ASP A 327 11.99 -2.65 0.62
C ASP A 327 10.70 -3.43 0.91
N ASP A 328 9.57 -2.75 1.17
CA ASP A 328 8.21 -3.34 1.22
C ASP A 328 7.63 -3.73 -0.16
N LEU A 329 8.31 -3.32 -1.24
CA LEU A 329 8.01 -3.73 -2.62
C LEU A 329 9.07 -4.66 -3.18
N ASP A 330 10.13 -4.97 -2.42
CA ASP A 330 11.16 -5.91 -2.82
C ASP A 330 10.70 -7.32 -2.42
N PRO A 331 10.37 -8.20 -3.39
CA PRO A 331 10.06 -9.60 -3.10
C PRO A 331 11.18 -10.29 -2.30
N ASP A 332 12.43 -9.82 -2.39
CA ASP A 332 13.59 -10.40 -1.72
C ASP A 332 13.70 -9.98 -0.23
N THR A 333 13.03 -8.91 0.22
CA THR A 333 13.03 -8.52 1.65
C THR A 333 12.27 -9.56 2.48
N LEU A 334 11.19 -10.11 1.93
CA LEU A 334 10.47 -11.23 2.54
C LEU A 334 11.24 -12.54 2.48
N ASP A 335 11.92 -12.85 1.37
CA ASP A 335 12.76 -14.06 1.29
C ASP A 335 13.92 -14.02 2.33
N ARG A 336 14.42 -12.83 2.73
CA ARG A 336 15.39 -12.69 3.84
C ARG A 336 14.79 -12.89 5.22
N VAL A 337 13.57 -12.42 5.46
CA VAL A 337 12.86 -12.69 6.73
C VAL A 337 12.57 -14.20 6.85
N LEU A 338 12.25 -14.88 5.75
CA LEU A 338 11.93 -16.31 5.71
C LEU A 338 13.15 -17.25 5.68
N SER A 339 14.31 -16.78 5.22
CA SER A 339 15.56 -17.56 5.25
C SER A 339 16.34 -17.44 6.57
N SER A 340 15.81 -16.66 7.52
CA SER A 340 16.41 -16.39 8.84
C SER A 340 15.70 -17.12 10.00
N GLY A 341 14.75 -18.00 9.69
CA GLY A 341 13.98 -18.81 10.65
C GLY A 341 14.36 -20.29 10.60
#